data_AF-A0A955BF53-F1
#
_entry.id   AF-A0A955BF53-F1
#
_cell.length_a   1.000
_cell.length_b   1.000
_cell.length_c   1.000
_cell.angle_alpha   90.00
_cell.angle_beta   90.00
_cell.angle_gamma   90.00
#
_symmetry.space_group_name_H-M   'P 1'
#
loop_
_entity.id
_entity.type
_entity.pdbx_description
1 polymer ?
#
loop_
_entity_poly.entity_id
_entity_poly.type
_entity_poly.pdbx_seq_one_letter_code
_entity_poly.pdbx_strand_id
1 'polypeptide(L)'
;MPLGIIAGKTKDRKMYDQRERELRDYEWTLASVREEAHRLGREQGRHDGALLGKIQLLQELLGDSPLDDEASRGMSSAELSAMFSALQERMRNRDA
;
A
#
# COMPACT_ATOMS: atom_id res chain seq x y z
N MET A 1 60.58 15.24 1.26
CA MET A 1 59.66 14.19 0.77
C MET A 1 58.34 14.29 1.55
N PRO A 2 57.26 14.88 1.02
CA PRO A 2 56.02 15.08 1.78
C PRO A 2 55.04 13.92 1.59
N LEU A 3 55.33 12.75 2.16
CA LEU A 3 54.43 11.58 2.10
C LEU A 3 53.21 11.73 3.03
N GLY A 4 53.32 12.50 4.13
CA GLY A 4 52.25 12.68 5.12
C GLY A 4 51.04 13.48 4.62
N ILE A 5 51.26 14.48 3.74
CA ILE A 5 50.18 15.35 3.22
C ILE A 5 49.29 14.58 2.21
N ILE A 6 49.88 13.65 1.47
CA ILE A 6 49.18 12.82 0.46
C ILE A 6 48.32 11.75 1.16
N ALA A 7 48.80 11.18 2.26
CA ALA A 7 48.08 10.18 3.05
C ALA A 7 46.85 10.76 3.79
N GLY A 8 46.94 11.99 4.33
CA GLY A 8 45.80 12.67 4.96
C GLY A 8 44.67 12.94 3.96
N LYS A 9 45.01 13.56 2.80
CA LYS A 9 44.04 13.87 1.75
C LYS A 9 43.36 12.63 1.15
N THR A 10 44.04 11.49 1.08
CA THR A 10 43.45 10.24 0.55
C THR A 10 42.52 9.56 1.56
N LYS A 11 42.80 9.68 2.87
CA LYS A 11 41.92 9.16 3.93
C LYS A 11 40.66 10.02 4.10
N ASP A 12 40.80 11.34 4.04
CA ASP A 12 39.67 12.27 4.11
C ASP A 12 38.72 12.11 2.93
N ARG A 13 39.26 11.94 1.71
CA ARG A 13 38.47 11.66 0.51
C ARG A 13 37.70 10.34 0.61
N LYS A 14 38.35 9.27 1.09
CA LYS A 14 37.67 7.97 1.32
C LYS A 14 36.55 8.07 2.34
N MET A 15 36.73 8.84 3.42
CA MET A 15 35.69 9.04 4.43
C MET A 15 34.54 9.91 3.91
N TYR A 16 34.82 10.89 3.03
CA TYR A 16 33.79 11.67 2.36
C TYR A 16 32.97 10.82 1.40
N ASP A 17 33.64 10.06 0.51
CA ASP A 17 32.99 9.16 -0.44
C ASP A 17 32.16 8.08 0.28
N GLN A 18 32.60 7.61 1.45
CA GLN A 18 31.88 6.65 2.27
C GLN A 18 30.60 7.25 2.86
N ARG A 19 30.67 8.45 3.44
CA ARG A 19 29.48 9.14 3.98
C ARG A 19 28.48 9.50 2.89
N GLU A 20 28.97 9.93 1.72
CA GLU A 20 28.11 10.27 0.59
C GLU A 20 27.35 9.02 0.08
N ARG A 21 28.02 7.85 0.04
CA ARG A 21 27.36 6.57 -0.25
C ARG A 21 26.31 6.21 0.79
N GLU A 22 26.63 6.30 2.08
CA GLU A 22 25.70 5.97 3.17
C GLU A 22 24.46 6.86 3.14
N LEU A 23 24.62 8.16 2.91
CA LEU A 23 23.50 9.09 2.75
C LEU A 23 22.65 8.73 1.53
N ARG A 24 23.29 8.43 0.40
CA ARG A 24 22.59 8.06 -0.83
C ARG A 24 21.83 6.73 -0.68
N ASP A 25 22.42 5.73 -0.02
CA ASP A 25 21.78 4.45 0.23
C ASP A 25 20.57 4.61 1.18
N TYR A 26 20.70 5.48 2.18
CA TYR A 26 19.60 5.85 3.07
C TYR A 26 18.46 6.55 2.33
N GLU A 27 18.79 7.56 1.51
CA GLU A 27 17.82 8.28 0.67
C GLU A 27 17.13 7.36 -0.33
N TRP A 28 17.89 6.45 -0.96
CA TRP A 28 17.35 5.46 -1.88
C TRP A 28 16.39 4.51 -1.18
N THR A 29 16.75 4.02 0.00
CA THR A 29 15.89 3.15 0.80
C THR A 29 14.59 3.85 1.18
N LEU A 30 14.67 5.11 1.64
CA LEU A 30 13.49 5.90 2.01
C LEU A 30 12.58 6.16 0.79
N ALA A 31 13.17 6.45 -0.37
CA ALA A 31 12.43 6.63 -1.61
C ALA A 31 11.72 5.33 -2.02
N SER A 32 12.41 4.19 -1.95
CA SER A 32 11.83 2.88 -2.28
C SER A 32 10.67 2.52 -1.36
N VAL A 33 10.78 2.78 -0.05
CA VAL A 33 9.70 2.52 0.91
C VAL A 33 8.47 3.38 0.62
N ARG A 34 8.66 4.66 0.29
CA ARG A 34 7.56 5.56 -0.09
C ARG A 34 6.89 5.11 -1.37
N GLU A 35 7.66 4.74 -2.38
CA GLU A 35 7.11 4.26 -3.65
C GLU A 35 6.30 2.98 -3.45
N GLU A 36 6.81 2.02 -2.67
CA GLU A 36 6.10 0.79 -2.33
C GLU A 36 4.78 1.08 -1.58
N ALA A 37 4.83 1.96 -0.57
CA ALA A 37 3.64 2.34 0.18
C ALA A 37 2.55 2.95 -0.72
N HIS A 38 2.94 3.83 -1.66
CA HIS A 38 2.01 4.40 -2.63
C HIS A 38 1.45 3.37 -3.60
N ARG A 39 2.27 2.41 -4.06
CA ARG A 39 1.83 1.32 -4.93
C ARG A 39 0.83 0.44 -4.21
N LEU A 40 1.16 -0.04 -3.01
CA LEU A 40 0.29 -0.89 -2.19
C LEU A 40 -1.02 -0.18 -1.88
N GLY A 41 -1.00 1.09 -1.48
CA GLY A 41 -2.22 1.87 -1.25
C GLY A 41 -3.12 1.98 -2.49
N ARG A 42 -2.53 2.16 -3.68
CA ARG A 42 -3.29 2.20 -4.96
C ARG A 42 -3.86 0.85 -5.36
N GLU A 43 -3.17 -0.24 -5.04
CA GLU A 43 -3.64 -1.60 -5.34
C GLU A 43 -4.75 -2.01 -4.37
N GLN A 44 -4.54 -1.77 -3.07
CA GLN A 44 -5.54 -1.99 -2.02
C GLN A 44 -6.83 -1.21 -2.31
N GLY A 45 -6.74 0.08 -2.63
CA GLY A 45 -7.91 0.88 -2.97
C GLY A 45 -8.66 0.41 -4.21
N ARG A 46 -7.94 -0.11 -5.22
CA ARG A 46 -8.57 -0.73 -6.40
C ARG A 46 -9.30 -2.03 -6.04
N HIS A 47 -8.70 -2.87 -5.21
CA HIS A 47 -9.32 -4.11 -4.75
C HIS A 47 -10.57 -3.85 -3.91
N ASP A 48 -10.46 -2.98 -2.91
CA ASP A 48 -11.56 -2.66 -2.00
C ASP A 48 -12.70 -1.95 -2.73
N GLY A 49 -12.39 -1.04 -3.67
CA GLY A 49 -13.40 -0.41 -4.54
C GLY A 49 -14.14 -1.40 -5.44
N ALA A 50 -13.42 -2.37 -6.02
CA ALA A 50 -14.05 -3.42 -6.82
C ALA A 50 -14.95 -4.34 -5.97
N LEU A 51 -14.55 -4.62 -4.73
CA LEU A 51 -15.32 -5.41 -3.78
C LEU A 51 -16.59 -4.66 -3.34
N LEU A 52 -16.49 -3.36 -3.07
CA LEU A 52 -17.62 -2.49 -2.76
C LEU A 52 -18.67 -2.48 -3.86
N GLY A 53 -18.26 -2.30 -5.12
CA GLY A 53 -19.20 -2.34 -6.24
C GLY A 53 -19.93 -3.68 -6.36
N LYS A 54 -19.24 -4.81 -6.07
CA LYS A 54 -19.88 -6.13 -6.04
C LYS A 54 -20.88 -6.27 -4.90
N ILE A 55 -20.57 -5.74 -3.72
CA ILE A 55 -21.47 -5.74 -2.56
C ILE A 55 -22.73 -4.93 -2.87
N GLN A 56 -22.58 -3.71 -3.38
CA GLN A 56 -23.71 -2.84 -3.76
C GLN A 56 -24.61 -3.55 -4.78
N LEU A 57 -24.03 -4.17 -5.80
CA LEU A 57 -24.79 -4.94 -6.79
C LEU A 57 -25.56 -6.11 -6.16
N LEU A 58 -24.93 -6.85 -5.24
CA LEU A 58 -25.61 -7.95 -4.53
C LEU A 58 -26.75 -7.43 -3.63
N GLN A 59 -26.56 -6.30 -2.96
CA GLN A 59 -27.61 -5.66 -2.15
C GLN A 59 -28.79 -5.23 -3.03
N GLU A 60 -28.53 -4.60 -4.17
CA GLU A 60 -29.57 -4.23 -5.14
C GLU A 60 -30.35 -5.46 -5.64
N LEU A 61 -29.65 -6.54 -5.98
CA LEU A 61 -30.27 -7.80 -6.42
C LEU A 61 -31.14 -8.44 -5.32
N LEU A 62 -30.73 -8.31 -4.06
CA LEU A 62 -31.48 -8.77 -2.88
C LEU A 62 -32.62 -7.81 -2.48
N GLY A 63 -32.67 -6.61 -3.04
CA GLY A 63 -33.61 -5.55 -2.66
C GLY A 63 -33.26 -4.85 -1.35
N ASP A 64 -32.03 -5.00 -0.87
CA ASP A 64 -31.50 -4.27 0.29
C ASP A 64 -31.03 -2.87 -0.16
N SER A 65 -30.95 -1.91 0.78
CA SER A 65 -30.36 -0.61 0.49
C SER A 65 -28.86 -0.76 0.20
N PRO A 66 -28.34 -0.18 -0.90
CA PRO A 66 -26.92 -0.25 -1.22
C PRO A 66 -26.09 0.47 -0.16
N LEU A 67 -24.88 -0.02 0.08
CA LEU A 67 -23.94 0.58 1.01
C LEU A 67 -23.43 1.92 0.48
N ASP A 68 -23.61 2.98 1.27
CA ASP A 68 -23.17 4.33 0.93
C ASP A 68 -21.65 4.50 1.05
N ASP A 69 -21.11 5.43 0.24
CA ASP A 69 -19.68 5.75 0.22
C ASP A 69 -19.14 6.14 1.61
N GLU A 70 -19.88 6.94 2.38
CA GLU A 70 -19.47 7.36 3.73
C GLU A 70 -19.43 6.18 4.71
N ALA A 71 -20.37 5.22 4.60
CA ALA A 71 -20.37 4.02 5.42
C ALA A 71 -19.19 3.10 5.07
N SER A 72 -18.78 3.08 3.79
CA SER A 72 -17.66 2.25 3.32
C SER A 72 -16.27 2.77 3.70
N ARG A 73 -16.10 4.09 3.89
CA ARG A 73 -14.79 4.71 4.20
C ARG A 73 -14.15 4.22 5.50
N GLY A 74 -14.95 3.74 6.44
CA GLY A 74 -14.48 3.21 7.72
C GLY A 74 -14.26 1.70 7.75
N MET A 75 -14.66 0.98 6.69
CA MET A 75 -14.58 -0.48 6.65
C MET A 75 -13.20 -0.96 6.18
N SER A 76 -12.67 -1.94 6.90
CA SER A 76 -11.49 -2.68 6.49
C SER A 76 -11.81 -3.65 5.34
N SER A 77 -10.79 -4.01 4.56
CA SER A 77 -10.89 -5.02 3.50
C SER A 77 -11.47 -6.36 4.00
N ALA A 78 -11.17 -6.74 5.24
CA ALA A 78 -11.69 -7.94 5.87
C ALA A 78 -13.21 -7.86 6.13
N GLU A 79 -13.71 -6.72 6.60
CA GLU A 79 -15.14 -6.49 6.82
C GLU A 79 -15.91 -6.49 5.50
N LEU A 80 -15.36 -5.86 4.46
CA LEU A 80 -15.93 -5.89 3.10
C LEU A 80 -16.00 -7.32 2.57
N SER A 81 -14.94 -8.12 2.76
CA SER A 81 -14.92 -9.52 2.30
C SER A 81 -15.92 -10.40 3.06
N ALA A 82 -16.08 -10.18 4.37
CA ALA A 82 -17.06 -10.88 5.18
C ALA A 82 -18.49 -10.55 4.73
N MET A 83 -18.78 -9.26 4.51
CA MET A 83 -20.08 -8.80 4.03
C MET A 83 -20.39 -9.35 2.64
N PHE A 84 -19.43 -9.34 1.72
CA PHE A 84 -19.58 -9.94 0.39
C PHE A 84 -19.95 -11.42 0.49
N SER A 85 -19.26 -12.18 1.32
CA SER A 85 -19.51 -13.62 1.52
C SER A 85 -20.92 -13.88 2.07
N ALA A 86 -21.35 -13.09 3.05
CA ALA A 86 -22.69 -13.19 3.63
C ALA A 86 -23.79 -12.89 2.60
N LEU A 87 -23.59 -11.86 1.76
CA LEU A 87 -24.53 -11.52 0.69
C LEU A 87 -24.59 -12.61 -0.39
N GLN A 88 -23.45 -13.19 -0.76
CA GLN A 88 -23.42 -14.32 -1.69
C GLN A 88 -24.16 -15.54 -1.15
N GLU A 89 -24.00 -15.86 0.13
CA GLU A 89 -24.71 -16.97 0.77
C GLU A 89 -26.23 -16.72 0.79
N ARG A 90 -26.65 -15.50 1.14
CA ARG A 90 -28.06 -15.11 1.13
C ARG A 90 -28.67 -15.20 -0.27
N MET A 91 -27.93 -14.80 -1.32
CA MET A 91 -28.37 -14.99 -2.70
C MET A 91 -28.55 -16.47 -3.05
N ARG A 92 -27.57 -17.33 -2.71
CA ARG A 92 -27.67 -18.78 -2.99
C ARG A 92 -28.87 -19.43 -2.30
N ASN A 93 -29.15 -19.04 -1.07
CA ASN A 93 -30.29 -19.57 -0.32
C ASN A 93 -31.65 -19.06 -0.83
N ARG A 94 -31.66 -17.98 -1.63
CA ARG A 94 -32.88 -17.47 -2.27
C ARG A 94 -33.23 -18.25 -3.54
N ASP A 95 -32.21 -18.70 -4.27
CA ASP A 95 -32.36 -19.40 -5.55
C ASP A 95 -32.49 -20.94 -5.40
N ALA A 96 -32.37 -21.47 -4.17
CA ALA A 96 -32.49 -22.89 -3.83
C ALA A 96 -33.91 -23.26 -3.36
#